data_AF-A0A2L0F8G7-F1
#
_entry.id   AF-A0A2L0F8G7-F1
#
_cell.length_a   1.000
_cell.length_b   1.000
_cell.length_c   1.000
_cell.angle_alpha   90.00
_cell.angle_beta   90.00
_cell.angle_gamma   90.00
#
_symmetry.space_group_name_H-M   'P 1'
#
loop_
_entity.id
_entity.type
_entity.pdbx_description
1 polymer ?
#
loop_
_entity_poly.entity_id
_entity_poly.type
_entity_poly.pdbx_seq_one_letter_code
_entity_poly.pdbx_strand_id
1 'polypeptide(L)'
;MRGPAVRLVLCLGLITSALAPSGDAAACGIEFMPAIDHRVMGVAQAEKALRDGQLAAAAGSVIRMFPEVRQISYDKDPLLNRAFRVLAVAAVRADGALHVSAEVPRELLGAWGGTSAEDRKANVDWSIRALRRLNEQRKNDPGLQTDLGEALARAPEHRGEALKLLGDLAEKDLIASPEAYAALARLRALSGDGAGHDAAASRCEVMAKNPAFCRTSRAGGPES
;
A
#
# COMPACT_ATOMS: atom_id res chain seq x y z
N MET A 1 -39.82 -21.24 52.72
CA MET A 1 -39.22 -22.42 53.39
C MET A 1 -37.82 -22.03 53.83
N ARG A 2 -37.67 -21.61 55.10
CA ARG A 2 -36.88 -22.30 56.17
C ARG A 2 -35.39 -22.52 55.80
N GLY A 3 -34.51 -21.62 56.27
CA GLY A 3 -33.05 -21.83 56.38
C GLY A 3 -32.71 -22.72 57.60
N PRO A 4 -31.60 -22.52 58.33
CA PRO A 4 -30.24 -22.06 57.99
C PRO A 4 -29.17 -23.08 58.51
N ALA A 5 -27.87 -22.85 58.26
CA ALA A 5 -26.82 -23.40 59.13
C ALA A 5 -25.56 -22.53 59.09
N VAL A 6 -25.50 -21.62 60.06
CA VAL A 6 -24.28 -20.95 60.52
C VAL A 6 -23.41 -21.98 61.24
N ARG A 7 -22.12 -22.06 60.91
CA ARG A 7 -21.08 -22.52 61.84
C ARG A 7 -19.88 -21.57 61.77
N LEU A 8 -19.86 -20.70 62.77
CA LEU A 8 -18.71 -19.95 63.24
C LEU A 8 -17.70 -20.96 63.82
N VAL A 9 -16.45 -20.97 63.33
CA VAL A 9 -15.31 -21.55 64.08
C VAL A 9 -14.21 -20.51 64.10
N LEU A 10 -14.00 -19.97 65.30
CA LEU A 10 -12.89 -19.12 65.69
C LEU A 10 -11.71 -20.05 66.03
N CYS A 11 -10.60 -19.92 65.33
CA CYS A 11 -9.32 -20.49 65.77
C CYS A 11 -8.25 -19.40 65.74
N LEU A 12 -7.88 -18.92 66.94
CA LEU A 12 -6.61 -18.26 67.20
C LEU A 12 -5.47 -19.23 66.86
N GLY A 13 -4.43 -18.75 66.16
CA GLY A 13 -3.25 -19.57 65.88
C GLY A 13 -2.09 -18.75 65.32
N LEU A 14 -1.34 -18.13 66.23
CA LEU A 14 0.10 -17.82 66.17
C LEU A 14 0.67 -17.20 64.88
N ILE A 15 0.94 -15.90 64.98
CA ILE A 15 1.89 -15.17 64.15
C ILE A 15 3.30 -15.72 64.48
N THR A 16 3.84 -16.56 63.61
CA THR A 16 5.29 -16.80 63.53
C THR A 16 5.85 -15.99 62.37
N SER A 17 6.40 -14.82 62.69
CA SER A 17 7.23 -14.03 61.78
C SER A 17 8.51 -14.81 61.49
N ALA A 18 8.49 -15.65 60.45
CA ALA A 18 9.72 -16.15 59.86
C ALA A 18 10.39 -14.98 59.11
N LEU A 19 11.48 -14.45 59.67
CA LEU A 19 12.44 -13.68 58.90
C LEU A 19 13.03 -14.62 57.85
N ALA A 20 12.42 -14.65 56.66
CA ALA A 20 13.11 -15.12 55.48
C ALA A 20 14.18 -14.07 55.16
N PRO A 21 15.46 -14.44 54.97
CA PRO A 21 16.41 -13.53 54.35
C PRO A 21 15.83 -13.15 52.99
N SER A 22 15.69 -11.85 52.74
CA SER A 22 15.47 -11.31 51.41
C SER A 22 16.69 -11.64 50.56
N GLY A 23 16.73 -12.85 50.03
CA GLY A 23 17.56 -13.15 48.87
C GLY A 23 17.08 -12.24 47.76
N ASP A 24 17.98 -11.40 47.24
CA ASP A 24 17.69 -10.50 46.13
C ASP A 24 16.99 -11.30 45.03
N ALA A 25 15.71 -10.99 44.82
CA ALA A 25 14.98 -11.49 43.68
C ALA A 25 15.57 -10.80 42.44
N ALA A 26 16.66 -11.33 41.92
CA ALA A 26 17.18 -11.04 40.59
C ALA A 26 16.27 -11.72 39.55
N ALA A 27 15.01 -11.28 39.50
CA ALA A 27 13.99 -11.80 38.60
C ALA A 27 13.33 -10.61 37.90
N CYS A 28 14.05 -10.06 36.91
CA CYS A 28 13.60 -9.34 35.71
C CYS A 28 14.79 -8.60 35.06
N GLY A 29 15.96 -9.24 35.00
CA GLY A 29 17.20 -8.69 34.42
C GLY A 29 17.36 -8.99 32.93
N ILE A 30 16.28 -9.07 32.17
CA ILE A 30 16.32 -9.04 30.71
C ILE A 30 15.78 -7.70 30.27
N GLU A 31 16.67 -6.71 30.21
CA GLU A 31 16.43 -5.46 29.50
C GLU A 31 16.27 -5.82 28.02
N PHE A 32 15.04 -6.11 27.61
CA PHE A 32 14.68 -6.24 26.20
C PHE A 32 14.78 -4.84 25.59
N MET A 33 15.94 -4.53 25.01
CA MET A 33 16.05 -3.43 24.06
C MET A 33 15.61 -3.97 22.69
N PRO A 34 14.37 -3.71 22.23
CA PRO A 34 13.98 -4.11 20.88
C PRO A 34 14.90 -3.39 19.89
N ALA A 35 15.55 -4.14 19.00
CA ALA A 35 16.20 -3.54 17.85
C ALA A 35 15.12 -2.90 16.97
N ILE A 36 15.02 -1.57 17.02
CA ILE A 36 14.04 -0.82 16.24
C ILE A 36 14.52 -0.78 14.79
N ASP A 37 13.82 -1.48 13.91
CA ASP A 37 14.02 -1.31 12.47
C ASP A 37 13.39 0.02 12.02
N HIS A 38 14.24 1.04 11.88
CA HIS A 38 13.83 2.38 11.45
C HIS A 38 13.16 2.39 10.05
N ARG A 39 13.35 1.35 9.23
CA ARG A 39 12.68 1.23 7.92
C ARG A 39 11.16 1.07 8.07
N VAL A 40 10.67 0.56 9.21
CA VAL A 40 9.23 0.48 9.49
C VAL A 40 8.60 1.89 9.49
N MET A 41 9.24 2.84 10.16
CA MET A 41 8.80 4.24 10.16
C MET A 41 8.94 4.86 8.78
N GLY A 42 10.04 4.59 8.07
CA GLY A 42 10.26 5.12 6.73
C GLY A 42 9.22 4.65 5.72
N VAL A 43 8.81 3.38 5.76
CA VAL A 43 7.73 2.85 4.89
C VAL A 43 6.40 3.47 5.24
N ALA A 44 6.08 3.64 6.53
CA ALA A 44 4.84 4.31 6.95
C ALA A 44 4.78 5.78 6.46
N GLN A 45 5.92 6.49 6.47
CA GLN A 45 6.02 7.84 5.91
C GLN A 45 5.86 7.84 4.38
N ALA A 46 6.45 6.87 3.68
CA ALA A 46 6.30 6.73 2.23
C ALA A 46 4.85 6.46 1.83
N GLU A 47 4.15 5.60 2.57
CA GLU A 47 2.70 5.37 2.38
C GLU A 47 1.88 6.63 2.61
N LYS A 48 2.23 7.44 3.62
CA LYS A 48 1.57 8.73 3.86
C LYS A 48 1.81 9.69 2.70
N ALA A 49 3.06 9.85 2.25
CA ALA A 49 3.40 10.69 1.11
C ALA A 49 2.63 10.27 -0.14
N LEU A 50 2.50 8.96 -0.41
CA LEU A 50 1.69 8.44 -1.51
C LEU A 50 0.21 8.83 -1.40
N ARG A 51 -0.41 8.67 -0.21
CA ARG A 51 -1.80 9.10 0.05
C ARG A 51 -2.03 10.61 -0.08
N ASP A 52 -0.97 11.39 0.08
CA ASP A 52 -0.99 12.85 -0.07
C ASP A 52 -0.62 13.30 -1.49
N GLY A 53 -0.42 12.36 -2.42
CA GLY A 53 -0.09 12.64 -3.82
C GLY A 53 1.37 13.03 -4.07
N GLN A 54 2.24 12.89 -3.06
CA GLN A 54 3.66 13.21 -3.15
C GLN A 54 4.45 12.03 -3.71
N LEU A 55 4.26 11.75 -5.01
CA LEU A 55 4.76 10.53 -5.66
C LEU A 55 6.29 10.40 -5.60
N ALA A 56 7.01 11.48 -5.92
CA ALA A 56 8.48 11.50 -5.90
C ALA A 56 9.03 11.26 -4.49
N ALA A 57 8.48 11.94 -3.47
CA ALA A 57 8.89 11.75 -2.07
C ALA A 57 8.61 10.32 -1.58
N ALA A 58 7.44 9.76 -1.92
CA ALA A 58 7.07 8.38 -1.58
C ALA A 58 8.05 7.37 -2.20
N ALA A 59 8.29 7.48 -3.51
CA ALA A 59 9.17 6.58 -4.23
C ALA A 59 10.63 6.73 -3.80
N GLY A 60 11.11 7.97 -3.65
CA GLY A 60 12.49 8.26 -3.25
C GLY A 60 12.82 7.72 -1.86
N SER A 61 11.86 7.80 -0.92
CA SER A 61 12.00 7.17 0.40
C SER A 61 12.20 5.65 0.29
N VAL A 62 11.38 4.97 -0.52
CA VAL A 62 11.50 3.52 -0.74
C VAL A 62 12.83 3.17 -1.39
N ILE A 63 13.25 3.88 -2.45
CA ILE A 63 14.49 3.60 -3.18
C ILE A 63 15.71 3.76 -2.26
N ARG A 64 15.73 4.77 -1.38
CA ARG A 64 16.83 4.96 -0.42
C ARG A 64 16.89 3.86 0.65
N MET A 65 15.73 3.38 1.12
CA MET A 65 15.68 2.31 2.12
C MET A 65 15.97 0.93 1.53
N PHE A 66 15.60 0.71 0.26
CA PHE A 66 15.74 -0.56 -0.44
C PHE A 66 16.36 -0.34 -1.84
N PRO A 67 17.67 -0.03 -1.92
CA PRO A 67 18.34 0.26 -3.21
C PRO A 67 18.22 -0.85 -4.25
N GLU A 68 18.17 -2.08 -3.76
CA GLU A 68 18.16 -3.31 -4.54
C GLU A 68 16.72 -3.72 -4.97
N VAL A 69 15.69 -2.89 -4.72
CA VAL A 69 14.25 -3.23 -4.91
C VAL A 69 13.89 -3.79 -6.30
N ARG A 70 14.69 -3.51 -7.33
CA ARG A 70 14.49 -4.09 -8.67
C ARG A 70 14.89 -5.56 -8.78
N GLN A 71 15.91 -5.96 -8.03
CA GLN A 71 16.59 -7.24 -8.23
C GLN A 71 16.06 -8.33 -7.30
N ILE A 72 15.31 -7.95 -6.27
CA ILE A 72 15.05 -8.88 -5.20
C ILE A 72 13.60 -9.34 -5.12
N SER A 73 13.47 -10.58 -4.67
CA SER A 73 12.27 -11.38 -4.60
C SER A 73 12.08 -11.81 -3.14
N TYR A 74 10.97 -11.42 -2.49
CA TYR A 74 10.82 -11.65 -1.05
C TYR A 74 9.39 -11.96 -0.61
N ASP A 75 8.87 -13.13 -1.01
CA ASP A 75 7.46 -13.52 -0.78
C ASP A 75 6.95 -13.52 0.68
N LYS A 76 7.80 -13.23 1.67
CA LYS A 76 7.49 -13.38 3.09
C LYS A 76 7.88 -12.19 3.96
N ASP A 77 8.40 -11.09 3.40
CA ASP A 77 8.71 -9.88 4.18
C ASP A 77 7.54 -8.88 4.09
N PRO A 78 6.73 -8.69 5.15
CA PRO A 78 5.59 -7.78 5.11
C PRO A 78 5.98 -6.31 4.97
N LEU A 79 7.13 -5.90 5.52
CA LEU A 79 7.61 -4.53 5.42
C LEU A 79 7.99 -4.22 3.97
N LEU A 80 8.69 -5.16 3.35
CA LEU A 80 9.12 -4.99 1.99
C LEU A 80 7.97 -5.08 0.99
N ASN A 81 7.01 -5.97 1.20
CA ASN A 81 5.77 -6.01 0.40
C ASN A 81 5.03 -4.67 0.40
N ARG A 82 5.01 -3.97 1.55
CA ARG A 82 4.45 -2.62 1.65
C ARG A 82 5.27 -1.60 0.86
N ALA A 83 6.60 -1.64 0.98
CA ALA A 83 7.49 -0.76 0.22
C ALA A 83 7.36 -0.96 -1.30
N PHE A 84 7.31 -2.21 -1.76
CA PHE A 84 7.07 -2.57 -3.17
C PHE A 84 5.75 -2.01 -3.67
N ARG A 85 4.66 -2.17 -2.90
CA ARG A 85 3.36 -1.60 -3.24
C ARG A 85 3.45 -0.08 -3.40
N VAL A 86 4.07 0.62 -2.45
CA VAL A 86 4.20 2.09 -2.51
C VAL A 86 4.95 2.52 -3.77
N LEU A 87 6.09 1.89 -4.06
CA LEU A 87 6.90 2.25 -5.23
C LEU A 87 6.17 1.95 -6.54
N ALA A 88 5.51 0.79 -6.65
CA ALA A 88 4.75 0.40 -7.84
C ALA A 88 3.59 1.36 -8.12
N VAL A 89 2.80 1.69 -7.10
CA VAL A 89 1.67 2.63 -7.25
C VAL A 89 2.18 4.04 -7.58
N ALA A 90 3.25 4.51 -6.92
CA ALA A 90 3.85 5.79 -7.24
C ALA A 90 4.33 5.86 -8.71
N ALA A 91 4.99 4.80 -9.19
CA ALA A 91 5.48 4.74 -10.57
C ALA A 91 4.33 4.73 -11.59
N VAL A 92 3.26 3.97 -11.33
CA VAL A 92 2.04 3.94 -12.16
C VAL A 92 1.37 5.31 -12.25
N ARG A 93 1.26 6.01 -11.11
CA ARG A 93 0.62 7.33 -11.04
C ARG A 93 1.46 8.43 -11.69
N ALA A 94 2.77 8.24 -11.71
CA ALA A 94 3.72 9.12 -12.39
C ALA A 94 4.00 8.71 -13.85
N ASP A 95 3.19 7.82 -14.43
CA ASP A 95 3.33 7.33 -15.81
C ASP A 95 4.72 6.75 -16.12
N GLY A 96 5.33 6.10 -15.14
CA GLY A 96 6.66 5.52 -15.23
C GLY A 96 7.81 6.52 -15.09
N ALA A 97 7.55 7.83 -14.91
CA ALA A 97 8.57 8.84 -14.67
C ALA A 97 8.43 9.40 -13.25
N LEU A 98 9.25 8.94 -12.30
CA LEU A 98 9.10 9.31 -10.89
C LEU A 98 9.72 10.67 -10.54
N HIS A 99 10.54 11.27 -11.41
CA HIS A 99 11.26 12.53 -11.17
C HIS A 99 11.97 12.59 -9.80
N VAL A 100 12.55 11.45 -9.37
CA VAL A 100 13.18 11.27 -8.03
C VAL A 100 14.61 11.82 -7.91
N SER A 101 15.07 12.63 -8.86
CA SER A 101 16.44 13.17 -8.89
C SER A 101 16.80 14.03 -7.67
N ALA A 102 15.82 14.71 -7.08
CA ALA A 102 16.01 15.50 -5.86
C ALA A 102 15.99 14.63 -4.58
N GLU A 103 15.43 13.42 -4.65
CA GLU A 103 15.12 12.57 -3.49
C GLU A 103 16.14 11.44 -3.30
N VAL A 104 16.90 11.11 -4.34
CA VAL A 104 17.70 9.89 -4.44
C VAL A 104 19.08 10.22 -5.03
N PRO A 105 20.19 9.70 -4.45
CA PRO A 105 21.53 9.84 -5.03
C PRO A 105 21.60 9.33 -6.48
N ARG A 106 22.45 9.94 -7.30
CA ARG A 106 22.50 9.67 -8.75
C ARG A 106 22.71 8.20 -9.08
N GLU A 107 23.48 7.51 -8.25
CA GLU A 107 23.85 6.10 -8.37
C GLU A 107 22.63 5.17 -8.20
N LEU A 108 21.61 5.63 -7.47
CA LEU A 108 20.38 4.90 -7.17
C LEU A 108 19.21 5.27 -8.09
N LEU A 109 19.36 6.29 -8.94
CA LEU A 109 18.29 6.72 -9.85
C LEU A 109 17.96 5.61 -10.86
N GLY A 110 18.97 5.01 -11.48
CA GLY A 110 18.79 4.04 -12.56
C GLY A 110 17.72 4.48 -13.57
N ALA A 111 16.86 3.56 -13.98
CA ALA A 111 15.73 3.85 -14.87
C ALA A 111 14.54 4.52 -14.16
N TRP A 112 14.55 4.73 -12.84
CA TRP A 112 13.40 5.30 -12.11
C TRP A 112 13.07 6.74 -12.52
N GLY A 113 14.06 7.46 -13.07
CA GLY A 113 13.84 8.81 -13.61
C GLY A 113 12.83 8.85 -14.76
N GLY A 114 12.68 7.77 -15.53
CA GLY A 114 11.74 7.72 -16.67
C GLY A 114 12.11 8.68 -17.81
N THR A 115 13.40 8.94 -18.01
CA THR A 115 13.91 9.91 -18.98
C THR A 115 13.62 9.52 -20.43
N SER A 116 13.59 8.22 -20.73
CA SER A 116 13.21 7.68 -22.04
C SER A 116 11.84 7.01 -22.00
N ALA A 117 11.23 6.77 -23.17
CA ALA A 117 9.98 6.03 -23.26
C ALA A 117 10.15 4.57 -22.80
N GLU A 118 11.32 4.01 -23.08
CA GLU A 118 11.75 2.67 -22.67
C GLU A 118 11.85 2.58 -21.14
N ASP A 119 12.42 3.58 -20.47
CA ASP A 119 12.48 3.63 -19.00
C ASP A 119 11.07 3.69 -18.39
N ARG A 120 10.21 4.56 -18.93
CA ARG A 120 8.82 4.70 -18.45
C ARG A 120 8.06 3.39 -18.59
N LYS A 121 8.15 2.75 -19.76
CA LYS A 121 7.55 1.43 -19.99
C LYS A 121 8.12 0.39 -19.03
N ALA A 122 9.45 0.32 -18.87
CA ALA A 122 10.07 -0.65 -17.97
C ALA A 122 9.62 -0.47 -16.51
N ASN A 123 9.39 0.77 -16.07
CA ASN A 123 8.88 1.07 -14.73
C ASN A 123 7.41 0.66 -14.56
N VAL A 124 6.57 0.90 -15.57
CA VAL A 124 5.17 0.42 -15.57
C VAL A 124 5.12 -1.10 -15.58
N ASP A 125 5.90 -1.75 -16.45
CA ASP A 125 5.93 -3.22 -16.56
C ASP A 125 6.44 -3.86 -15.24
N TRP A 126 7.45 -3.26 -14.60
CA TRP A 126 7.90 -3.68 -13.27
C TRP A 126 6.77 -3.55 -12.23
N SER A 127 6.04 -2.44 -12.25
CA SER A 127 4.95 -2.17 -11.31
C SER A 127 3.81 -3.17 -11.47
N ILE A 128 3.45 -3.51 -12.70
CA ILE A 128 2.45 -4.55 -13.00
C ILE A 128 2.91 -5.90 -12.42
N ARG A 129 4.16 -6.32 -12.67
CA ARG A 129 4.68 -7.59 -12.11
C ARG A 129 4.69 -7.59 -10.59
N ALA A 130 5.10 -6.49 -9.97
CA ALA A 130 5.13 -6.35 -8.51
C ALA A 130 3.71 -6.46 -7.92
N LEU A 131 2.74 -5.73 -8.48
CA LEU A 131 1.36 -5.73 -7.99
C LEU A 131 0.64 -7.06 -8.26
N ARG A 132 0.91 -7.74 -9.37
CA ARG A 132 0.41 -9.11 -9.62
C ARG A 132 0.87 -10.07 -8.54
N ARG A 133 2.17 -10.06 -8.24
CA ARG A 133 2.74 -10.91 -7.18
C ARG A 133 2.13 -10.63 -5.82
N LEU A 134 1.98 -9.36 -5.45
CA LEU A 134 1.33 -8.98 -4.20
C LEU A 134 -0.14 -9.43 -4.14
N ASN A 135 -0.86 -9.32 -5.26
CA ASN A 135 -2.24 -9.79 -5.40
C ASN A 135 -2.34 -11.32 -5.33
N GLU A 136 -1.38 -12.07 -5.87
CA GLU A 136 -1.33 -13.53 -5.76
C GLU A 136 -1.15 -14.02 -4.32
N GLN A 137 -0.38 -13.28 -3.52
CA GLN A 137 -0.20 -13.56 -2.10
C GLN A 137 -1.46 -13.21 -1.28
N ARG A 138 -2.29 -12.27 -1.76
CA ARG A 138 -3.47 -11.75 -1.06
C ARG A 138 -4.67 -11.63 -2.02
N LYS A 139 -5.13 -12.78 -2.54
CA LYS A 139 -6.06 -12.90 -3.68
C LYS A 139 -7.42 -12.20 -3.54
N ASN A 140 -7.81 -11.82 -2.32
CA ASN A 140 -9.10 -11.23 -2.01
C ASN A 140 -8.97 -9.85 -1.34
N ASP A 141 -7.87 -9.14 -1.58
CA ASP A 141 -7.66 -7.76 -1.10
C ASP A 141 -8.11 -6.78 -2.19
N PRO A 142 -9.28 -6.11 -2.05
CA PRO A 142 -9.77 -5.18 -3.07
C PRO A 142 -8.86 -3.97 -3.27
N GLY A 143 -8.08 -3.58 -2.26
CA GLY A 143 -7.10 -2.51 -2.38
C GLY A 143 -5.97 -2.87 -3.34
N LEU A 144 -5.44 -4.09 -3.25
CA LEU A 144 -4.42 -4.57 -4.19
C LEU A 144 -4.99 -4.82 -5.58
N GLN A 145 -6.21 -5.34 -5.67
CA GLN A 145 -6.88 -5.52 -6.96
C GLN A 145 -7.14 -4.15 -7.64
N THR A 146 -7.49 -3.13 -6.87
CA THR A 146 -7.62 -1.74 -7.33
C THR A 146 -6.29 -1.22 -7.89
N ASP A 147 -5.20 -1.33 -7.11
CA ASP A 147 -3.87 -0.88 -7.54
C ASP A 147 -3.39 -1.62 -8.80
N LEU A 148 -3.61 -2.94 -8.85
CA LEU A 148 -3.28 -3.76 -10.01
C LEU A 148 -4.07 -3.33 -11.24
N GLY A 149 -5.39 -3.12 -11.11
CA GLY A 149 -6.23 -2.62 -12.20
C GLY A 149 -5.77 -1.25 -12.72
N GLU A 150 -5.41 -0.34 -11.81
CA GLU A 150 -4.84 0.98 -12.14
C GLU A 150 -3.54 0.83 -12.95
N ALA A 151 -2.65 -0.08 -12.53
CA ALA A 151 -1.38 -0.36 -13.21
C ALA A 151 -1.59 -0.96 -14.61
N LEU A 152 -2.45 -1.97 -14.72
CA LEU A 152 -2.77 -2.63 -15.99
C LEU A 152 -3.36 -1.64 -17.01
N ALA A 153 -4.13 -0.65 -16.56
CA ALA A 153 -4.72 0.36 -17.43
C ALA A 153 -3.68 1.24 -18.16
N ARG A 154 -2.44 1.32 -17.65
CA ARG A 154 -1.34 2.07 -18.27
C ARG A 154 -0.73 1.39 -19.48
N ALA A 155 -0.86 0.06 -19.58
CA ALA A 155 -0.25 -0.73 -20.64
C ALA A 155 -1.32 -1.14 -21.68
N PRO A 156 -1.22 -0.72 -22.96
CA PRO A 156 -2.18 -1.06 -23.99
C PRO A 156 -2.53 -2.55 -24.08
N GLU A 157 -1.52 -3.41 -23.94
CA GLU A 157 -1.61 -4.88 -23.96
C GLU A 157 -2.45 -5.46 -22.80
N HIS A 158 -2.68 -4.70 -21.74
CA HIS A 158 -3.38 -5.12 -20.53
C HIS A 158 -4.73 -4.42 -20.32
N ARG A 159 -5.15 -3.53 -21.22
CA ARG A 159 -6.38 -2.74 -21.06
C ARG A 159 -7.65 -3.58 -20.90
N GLY A 160 -7.76 -4.70 -21.62
CA GLY A 160 -8.92 -5.60 -21.50
C GLY A 160 -9.02 -6.24 -20.12
N GLU A 161 -7.88 -6.66 -19.56
CA GLU A 161 -7.81 -7.19 -18.20
C GLU A 161 -8.09 -6.12 -17.15
N ALA A 162 -7.53 -4.92 -17.33
CA ALA A 162 -7.78 -3.77 -16.46
C ALA A 162 -9.28 -3.40 -16.42
N LEU A 163 -9.93 -3.36 -17.61
CA LEU A 163 -11.34 -3.03 -17.74
C LEU A 163 -12.21 -4.04 -17.00
N LYS A 164 -11.91 -5.33 -17.15
CA LYS A 164 -12.61 -6.40 -16.44
C LYS A 164 -12.41 -6.30 -14.92
N LEU A 165 -11.16 -6.23 -14.46
CA LEU A 165 -10.83 -6.21 -13.03
C LEU A 165 -11.44 -5.00 -12.32
N LEU A 166 -11.26 -3.79 -12.88
CA LEU A 166 -11.84 -2.58 -12.31
C LEU A 166 -13.36 -2.54 -12.44
N GLY A 167 -13.91 -3.07 -13.53
CA GLY A 167 -15.36 -3.21 -13.72
C GLY A 167 -16.00 -4.07 -12.63
N ASP A 168 -15.47 -5.28 -12.42
CA ASP A 168 -15.96 -6.23 -11.40
C ASP A 168 -15.88 -5.66 -9.97
N LEU A 169 -14.85 -4.84 -9.70
CA LEU A 169 -14.72 -4.12 -8.43
C LEU A 169 -15.73 -2.98 -8.31
N ALA A 170 -15.92 -2.19 -9.38
CA ALA A 170 -16.84 -1.06 -9.37
C ALA A 170 -18.30 -1.50 -9.17
N GLU A 171 -18.72 -2.62 -9.76
CA GLU A 171 -20.05 -3.20 -9.56
C GLU A 171 -20.35 -3.54 -8.09
N LYS A 172 -19.30 -3.84 -7.32
CA LYS A 172 -19.38 -4.20 -5.90
C LYS A 172 -19.04 -3.03 -4.96
N ASP A 173 -18.81 -1.84 -5.51
CA ASP A 173 -18.33 -0.65 -4.77
C ASP A 173 -17.02 -0.91 -4.01
N LEU A 174 -16.10 -1.66 -4.62
CA LEU A 174 -14.84 -2.11 -4.02
C LEU A 174 -13.58 -1.43 -4.56
N ILE A 175 -13.72 -0.46 -5.48
CA ILE A 175 -12.58 0.35 -5.93
C ILE A 175 -12.13 1.26 -4.79
N ALA A 176 -10.86 1.15 -4.40
CA ALA A 176 -10.32 1.81 -3.21
C ALA A 176 -9.66 3.18 -3.47
N SER A 177 -9.59 3.66 -4.72
CA SER A 177 -8.91 4.92 -5.04
C SER A 177 -9.62 5.71 -6.15
N PRO A 178 -9.59 7.05 -6.09
CA PRO A 178 -10.12 7.87 -7.19
C PRO A 178 -9.31 7.69 -8.48
N GLU A 179 -8.00 7.46 -8.41
CA GLU A 179 -7.16 7.25 -9.61
C GLU A 179 -7.57 5.99 -10.39
N ALA A 180 -7.99 4.93 -9.70
CA ALA A 180 -8.52 3.73 -10.34
C ALA A 180 -9.89 3.96 -10.99
N TYR A 181 -10.77 4.78 -10.38
CA TYR A 181 -12.00 5.21 -11.04
C TYR A 181 -11.72 6.05 -12.30
N ALA A 182 -10.73 6.95 -12.24
CA ALA A 182 -10.29 7.69 -13.43
C ALA A 182 -9.75 6.74 -14.52
N ALA A 183 -9.00 5.71 -14.15
CA ALA A 183 -8.53 4.69 -15.07
C ALA A 183 -9.70 3.91 -15.71
N LEU A 184 -10.67 3.47 -14.90
CA LEU A 184 -11.87 2.79 -15.39
C LEU A 184 -12.68 3.69 -16.35
N ALA A 185 -12.85 4.98 -16.03
CA ALA A 185 -13.53 5.92 -16.89
C ALA A 185 -12.85 6.02 -18.27
N ARG A 186 -11.52 6.11 -18.31
CA ARG A 186 -10.76 6.10 -19.59
C ARG A 186 -10.95 4.80 -20.36
N LEU A 187 -10.85 3.65 -19.69
CA LEU A 187 -11.01 2.35 -20.32
C LEU A 187 -12.41 2.17 -20.93
N ARG A 188 -13.45 2.62 -20.23
CA ARG A 188 -14.84 2.60 -20.71
C ARG A 188 -15.08 3.54 -21.89
N ALA A 189 -14.47 4.73 -21.89
CA ALA A 189 -14.51 5.60 -23.05
C ALA A 189 -13.84 4.94 -24.28
N LEU A 190 -12.68 4.31 -24.10
CA LEU A 190 -11.98 3.59 -25.16
C LEU A 190 -12.78 2.38 -25.69
N SER A 191 -13.64 1.78 -24.88
CA SER A 191 -14.53 0.68 -25.29
C SER A 191 -15.90 1.14 -25.82
N GLY A 192 -16.14 2.45 -25.92
CA GLY A 192 -17.43 3.01 -26.37
C GLY A 192 -18.55 2.99 -25.32
N ASP A 193 -18.24 2.68 -24.06
CA ASP A 193 -19.19 2.71 -22.94
C ASP A 193 -19.24 4.11 -22.31
N GLY A 194 -19.98 5.02 -22.97
CA GLY A 194 -20.12 6.40 -22.52
C GLY A 194 -20.83 6.54 -21.17
N ALA A 195 -21.90 5.78 -20.94
CA ALA A 195 -22.63 5.81 -19.67
C ALA A 195 -21.76 5.30 -18.52
N GLY A 196 -21.02 4.22 -18.74
CA GLY A 196 -20.10 3.70 -17.74
C GLY A 196 -18.87 4.59 -17.54
N HIS A 197 -18.41 5.33 -18.56
CA HIS A 197 -17.40 6.37 -18.41
C HIS A 197 -17.88 7.46 -17.45
N ASP A 198 -19.06 8.04 -17.68
CA ASP A 198 -19.59 9.12 -16.85
C ASP A 198 -19.85 8.65 -15.41
N ALA A 199 -20.35 7.43 -15.22
CA ALA A 199 -20.54 6.84 -13.89
C ALA A 199 -19.21 6.69 -13.12
N ALA A 200 -18.16 6.19 -13.78
CA ALA A 200 -16.84 6.04 -13.17
C ALA A 200 -16.18 7.40 -12.90
N ALA A 201 -16.31 8.37 -13.82
CA ALA A 201 -15.81 9.72 -13.64
C ALA A 201 -16.47 10.43 -12.45
N SER A 202 -17.79 10.29 -12.30
CA SER A 202 -18.52 10.83 -11.15
C SER A 202 -18.04 10.23 -9.82
N ARG A 203 -17.81 8.91 -9.76
CA ARG A 203 -17.25 8.25 -8.57
C ARG A 203 -15.84 8.74 -8.25
N CYS A 204 -14.99 8.96 -9.26
CA CYS A 204 -13.68 9.58 -9.07
C CYS A 204 -13.81 10.96 -8.39
N GLU A 205 -14.68 11.83 -8.90
CA GLU A 205 -14.85 13.19 -8.40
C GLU A 205 -15.32 13.23 -6.94
N VAL A 206 -16.19 12.29 -6.54
CA VAL A 206 -16.66 12.15 -5.16
C VAL A 206 -15.53 11.74 -4.20
N MET A 207 -14.61 10.89 -4.65
CA MET A 207 -13.52 10.37 -3.81
C MET A 207 -12.26 11.27 -3.81
N ALA A 208 -12.05 12.05 -4.87
CA ALA A 208 -10.82 12.79 -5.07
C ALA A 208 -10.71 14.03 -4.18
N LYS A 209 -9.54 14.19 -3.53
CA LYS A 209 -9.18 15.47 -2.88
C LYS A 209 -9.08 16.62 -3.89
N ASN A 210 -8.66 16.31 -5.12
CA ASN A 210 -8.59 17.24 -6.23
C ASN A 210 -9.33 16.67 -7.45
N PRO A 211 -10.57 17.08 -7.73
CA PRO A 211 -11.36 16.51 -8.83
C PRO A 211 -10.81 16.85 -10.22
N ALA A 212 -9.83 17.74 -10.35
CA ALA A 212 -9.27 18.12 -11.64
C ALA A 212 -8.66 16.94 -12.41
N PHE A 213 -8.01 15.99 -11.73
CA PHE A 213 -7.41 14.83 -12.41
C PHE A 213 -8.44 13.77 -12.86
N CYS A 214 -9.67 13.81 -12.33
CA CYS A 214 -10.74 12.93 -12.79
C CYS A 214 -11.19 13.30 -14.21
N ARG A 215 -11.09 14.58 -14.58
CA ARG A 215 -11.62 15.17 -15.82
C ARG A 215 -10.65 15.12 -17.01
N THR A 216 -9.35 14.94 -16.77
CA THR A 216 -8.34 14.78 -17.84
C THR A 216 -8.48 13.46 -18.60
N SER A 217 -9.37 12.57 -18.14
CA SER A 217 -9.79 11.32 -18.77
C SER A 217 -10.59 11.48 -20.07
N ARG A 218 -10.97 12.71 -20.46
CA ARG A 218 -11.87 12.99 -21.60
C ARG A 218 -11.18 13.22 -22.96
N ALA A 219 -9.87 13.39 -23.02
CA ALA A 219 -9.18 13.76 -24.26
C ALA A 219 -7.98 12.84 -24.55
N GLY A 220 -8.19 11.89 -25.44
CA GLY A 220 -7.15 11.05 -26.04
C GLY A 220 -7.51 10.77 -27.49
N GLY A 221 -7.81 11.81 -28.26
CA GLY A 221 -7.55 11.80 -29.70
C GLY A 221 -6.02 11.92 -29.92
N PRO A 222 -5.48 11.42 -31.04
CA PRO A 222 -4.03 11.32 -31.23
C PRO A 222 -3.40 12.72 -31.25
N GLU A 223 -2.47 12.99 -30.33
CA GLU A 223 -1.54 14.10 -30.49
C GLU A 223 -0.54 13.74 -31.59
N SER A 224 -0.32 14.72 -32.46
CA SER A 224 0.42 14.67 -33.73
C SER A 224 1.92 14.75 -33.52
#